data_AF-A0A399ZBQ5-F1
#
_entry.id   AF-A0A399ZBQ5-F1
#
_cell.length_a   1.000
_cell.length_b   1.000
_cell.length_c   1.000
_cell.angle_alpha   90.00
_cell.angle_beta   90.00
_cell.angle_gamma   90.00
#
_symmetry.space_group_name_H-M   'P 1'
#
loop_
_entity.id
_entity.type
_entity.pdbx_description
1 polymer ?
#
loop_
_entity_poly.entity_id
_entity_poly.type
_entity_poly.pdbx_seq_one_letter_code
_entity_poly.pdbx_strand_id
1 'polypeptide(L)'
;MIRKQIYIQKNQEERLKKIAEARGVSEAEIIRRALETELRFIGYRPAYNLEAWERIYKFLQEMEKRGPVPQRKRDWTREELYEERMKRYDRNTD
;
A
#
# COMPACT_ATOMS: atom_id res chain seq x y z
N MET A 1 -12.07 -5.91 -1.84
CA MET A 1 -11.62 -6.49 -3.12
C MET A 1 -12.83 -7.01 -3.87
N ILE A 2 -12.85 -6.92 -5.21
CA ILE A 2 -13.94 -7.47 -6.05
C ILE A 2 -13.48 -8.81 -6.61
N ARG A 3 -14.28 -9.89 -6.43
CA ARG A 3 -13.97 -11.21 -7.00
C ARG A 3 -14.24 -11.20 -8.50
N LYS A 4 -13.25 -11.61 -9.29
CA LYS A 4 -13.37 -11.82 -10.73
C LYS A 4 -12.98 -13.26 -11.06
N GLN A 5 -13.67 -13.86 -12.03
CA GLN A 5 -13.32 -15.15 -12.62
C GLN A 5 -12.86 -14.88 -14.05
N ILE A 6 -11.69 -15.39 -14.41
CA ILE A 6 -11.09 -15.20 -15.74
C ILE A 6 -10.63 -16.55 -16.27
N TYR A 7 -10.70 -16.72 -17.59
CA TYR A 7 -10.11 -17.87 -18.26
C TYR A 7 -8.69 -17.51 -18.68
N ILE A 8 -7.75 -18.39 -18.39
CA ILE A 8 -6.34 -18.29 -18.81
C ILE A 8 -5.91 -19.59 -19.47
N GLN A 9 -4.89 -19.52 -20.31
CA GLN A 9 -4.33 -20.70 -20.96
C GLN A 9 -3.53 -21.56 -19.96
N LYS A 10 -3.43 -22.87 -20.22
CA LYS A 10 -2.71 -23.81 -19.34
C LYS A 10 -1.24 -23.41 -19.09
N ASN A 11 -0.56 -22.93 -20.12
CA ASN A 11 0.82 -22.42 -20.01
C ASN A 11 0.92 -21.15 -19.14
N GLN A 12 -0.12 -20.30 -19.12
CA GLN A 12 -0.17 -19.10 -18.27
C GLN A 12 -0.36 -19.49 -16.81
N GLU A 13 -1.23 -20.46 -16.52
CA GLU A 13 -1.43 -21.03 -15.18
C GLU A 13 -0.12 -21.61 -14.60
N GLU A 14 0.60 -22.42 -15.38
CA GLU A 14 1.88 -22.99 -14.96
C GLU A 14 2.93 -21.92 -14.66
N ARG A 15 2.99 -20.86 -15.48
CA ARG A 15 3.91 -19.73 -15.26
C ARG A 15 3.50 -18.89 -14.07
N LEU A 16 2.21 -18.66 -13.88
CA LEU A 16 1.65 -17.88 -12.79
C LEU A 16 2.02 -18.51 -11.44
N LYS A 17 1.82 -19.82 -11.31
CA LYS A 17 2.22 -20.60 -10.13
C LYS A 17 3.70 -20.47 -9.80
N LYS A 18 4.56 -20.71 -10.79
CA LYS A 18 6.02 -20.62 -10.61
C LYS A 18 6.47 -19.23 -10.16
N ILE A 19 5.90 -18.17 -10.75
CA ILE A 19 6.25 -16.79 -10.41
C ILE A 19 5.74 -16.42 -9.01
N ALA A 20 4.53 -16.86 -8.66
CA ALA A 20 3.95 -16.63 -7.35
C ALA A 20 4.80 -17.28 -6.24
N GLU A 21 5.16 -18.55 -6.42
CA GLU A 21 6.03 -19.30 -5.52
C GLU A 21 7.42 -18.66 -5.39
N ALA A 22 8.08 -18.38 -6.53
CA ALA A 22 9.41 -17.77 -6.54
C ALA A 22 9.45 -16.39 -5.86
N ARG A 23 8.34 -15.67 -5.82
CA ARG A 23 8.22 -14.34 -5.19
C ARG A 23 7.62 -14.38 -3.79
N GLY A 24 7.17 -15.55 -3.30
CA GLY A 24 6.52 -15.68 -2.00
C GLY A 24 5.22 -14.87 -1.86
N VAL A 25 4.47 -14.70 -2.96
CA VAL A 25 3.21 -13.94 -2.99
C VAL A 25 2.10 -14.77 -3.63
N SER A 26 0.84 -14.37 -3.44
CA SER A 26 -0.28 -15.08 -4.06
C SER A 26 -0.33 -14.88 -5.58
N GLU A 27 -0.90 -15.84 -6.30
CA GLU A 27 -1.17 -15.73 -7.75
C GLU A 27 -2.01 -14.48 -8.08
N ALA A 28 -3.00 -14.18 -7.22
CA ALA A 28 -3.82 -12.98 -7.34
C ALA A 28 -3.00 -11.69 -7.26
N GLU A 29 -1.93 -11.64 -6.45
CA GLU A 29 -1.04 -10.49 -6.38
C GLU A 29 -0.25 -10.31 -7.68
N ILE A 30 0.20 -11.39 -8.30
CA ILE A 30 0.85 -11.34 -9.61
C ILE A 30 -0.11 -10.81 -10.68
N ILE A 31 -1.36 -11.30 -10.71
CA ILE A 31 -2.39 -10.82 -11.64
C ILE A 31 -2.66 -9.33 -11.43
N ARG A 32 -2.81 -8.86 -10.19
CA ARG A 32 -3.01 -7.43 -9.90
C ARG A 32 -1.87 -6.57 -10.41
N ARG A 33 -0.62 -6.95 -10.17
CA ARG A 33 0.56 -6.21 -10.65
C ARG A 33 0.66 -6.18 -12.17
N ALA A 34 0.29 -7.28 -12.83
CA ALA A 34 0.22 -7.35 -14.29
C ALA A 34 -0.84 -6.40 -14.84
N LEU A 35 -2.05 -6.40 -14.25
CA LEU A 35 -3.13 -5.47 -14.61
C LEU A 35 -2.70 -4.01 -14.43
N GLU A 36 -2.10 -3.67 -13.30
CA GLU A 36 -1.56 -2.32 -13.04
C GLU A 36 -0.50 -1.90 -14.06
N THR A 37 0.33 -2.84 -14.51
CA THR A 37 1.35 -2.57 -15.53
C THR A 37 0.73 -2.34 -16.90
N GLU A 38 -0.25 -3.17 -17.28
CA GLU A 38 -0.99 -3.02 -18.53
C GLU A 38 -1.77 -1.70 -18.56
N LEU A 39 -2.50 -1.38 -17.48
CA LEU A 39 -3.23 -0.13 -17.35
C LEU A 39 -2.30 1.09 -17.53
N ARG A 40 -1.13 1.10 -16.88
CA ARG A 40 -0.15 2.16 -17.08
C ARG A 40 0.37 2.23 -18.51
N PHE A 41 0.62 1.08 -19.15
CA PHE A 41 1.11 1.00 -20.52
C PHE A 41 0.13 1.63 -21.52
N ILE A 42 -1.17 1.33 -21.38
CA ILE A 42 -2.23 1.91 -22.23
C ILE A 42 -2.58 3.36 -21.87
N GLY A 43 -1.80 4.01 -21.00
CA GLY A 43 -2.02 5.40 -20.58
C GLY A 43 -3.14 5.59 -19.56
N TYR A 44 -3.73 4.50 -19.03
CA TYR A 44 -4.59 4.57 -17.87
C TYR A 44 -3.74 4.92 -16.65
N ARG A 45 -3.67 6.21 -16.36
CA ARG A 45 -3.15 6.71 -15.09
C ARG A 45 -4.29 6.63 -14.08
N PRO A 46 -4.08 6.06 -12.88
CA PRO A 46 -5.04 6.27 -11.81
C PRO A 46 -5.31 7.77 -11.74
N ALA A 47 -6.59 8.14 -11.78
CA ALA A 47 -6.99 9.53 -11.87
C ALA A 47 -6.19 10.31 -10.83
N TYR A 48 -5.40 11.27 -11.30
CA TYR A 48 -4.68 12.17 -10.41
C TYR A 48 -5.76 12.84 -9.55
N ASN A 49 -5.87 12.42 -8.30
CA ASN A 49 -6.85 12.98 -7.39
C ASN A 49 -6.30 14.33 -6.95
N LEU A 50 -6.61 15.35 -7.77
CA LEU A 50 -6.17 16.71 -7.57
C LEU A 50 -6.53 17.20 -6.17
N GLU A 51 -7.72 16.87 -5.67
CA GLU A 51 -8.13 17.22 -4.31
C GLU A 51 -7.26 16.55 -3.24
N ALA A 52 -6.89 15.28 -3.42
CA ALA A 52 -6.00 14.59 -2.50
C ALA A 52 -4.60 15.21 -2.50
N TRP A 53 -4.12 15.62 -3.66
CA TRP A 53 -2.86 16.35 -3.79
C TRP A 53 -2.92 17.72 -3.11
N GLU A 54 -3.98 18.48 -3.33
CA GLU A 54 -4.20 19.79 -2.69
C GLU A 54 -4.30 19.68 -1.17
N ARG A 55 -4.95 18.63 -0.64
CA ARG A 55 -4.99 18.36 0.80
C ARG A 55 -3.61 18.12 1.38
N ILE A 56 -2.77 17.32 0.73
CA ILE A 56 -1.40 17.06 1.15
C ILE A 56 -0.58 18.36 1.08
N TYR A 57 -0.69 19.10 -0.02
CA TYR A 57 0.06 20.33 -0.22
C TYR A 57 -0.26 21.38 0.85
N LYS A 58 -1.55 21.60 1.15
CA LYS A 58 -1.99 22.48 2.25
C LYS A 58 -1.46 22.01 3.59
N PHE A 59 -1.50 20.71 3.87
CA PHE A 59 -0.96 20.15 5.10
C PHE A 59 0.54 20.41 5.27
N LEU A 60 1.33 20.25 4.21
CA LEU A 60 2.77 20.54 4.22
C LEU A 60 3.06 22.03 4.46
N GLN A 61 2.30 22.92 3.82
CA GLN A 61 2.42 24.37 4.06
C GLN A 61 2.08 24.74 5.51
N GLU A 62 1.05 24.12 6.09
CA GLU A 62 0.71 24.32 7.51
C GLU A 62 1.78 23.74 8.44
N MET A 63 2.45 22.65 8.07
CA MET A 63 3.58 22.12 8.83
C MET A 63 4.80 23.05 8.78
N GLU A 64 5.11 23.62 7.62
CA GLU A 64 6.22 24.57 7.45
C GLU A 64 6.04 25.80 8.34
N LYS A 65 4.81 26.35 8.40
CA LYS A 65 4.47 27.49 9.27
C LYS A 65 4.68 27.22 10.77
N ARG A 66 4.64 25.96 11.21
CA ARG A 66 4.86 25.59 12.63
C ARG A 66 6.32 25.70 13.06
N GLY A 67 7.24 25.92 12.12
CA GLY A 67 8.65 26.07 12.39
C GLY A 67 9.36 24.73 12.70
N PRO A 68 10.65 24.77 13.04
CA PRO A 68 11.45 23.58 13.25
C PRO A 68 10.97 22.78 14.48
N VAL A 69 10.83 21.47 14.31
CA VAL A 69 10.53 20.56 15.42
C VAL A 69 11.71 20.57 16.40
N PRO A 70 11.48 20.77 17.71
CA PRO A 70 12.55 20.71 18.70
C PRO A 70 13.30 19.38 18.61
N GLN A 71 14.63 19.45 18.47
CA GLN A 71 15.49 18.28 18.46
C GLN A 71 15.53 17.68 19.88
N ARG A 72 14.60 16.79 20.17
CA ARG A 72 14.56 16.02 21.42
C ARG A 72 15.18 14.64 21.19
N LYS A 73 15.87 14.13 22.21
CA LYS A 73 16.24 12.71 22.23
C LYS A 73 14.95 11.91 22.13
N ARG A 74 14.95 10.95 21.21
CA ARG A 74 13.87 9.99 21.05
C ARG A 74 13.68 9.25 22.37
N ASP A 75 12.49 9.37 22.95
CA ASP A 75 12.08 8.76 24.23
C ASP A 75 11.23 7.50 24.04
N TRP A 76 11.04 7.07 22.79
CA TRP A 76 10.27 5.89 22.41
C TRP A 76 11.11 4.93 21.56
N THR A 77 10.99 3.63 21.78
CA THR A 77 11.52 2.60 20.87
C THR A 77 10.48 2.21 19.83
N ARG A 78 10.91 1.51 18.77
CA ARG A 78 9.98 1.10 17.71
C ARG A 78 9.06 0.02 18.28
N GLU A 79 9.65 -0.90 19.03
CA GLU A 79 9.05 -2.04 19.68
C GLU A 79 7.92 -1.60 20.62
N GLU A 80 8.18 -0.61 21.48
CA GLU A 80 7.16 -0.02 22.37
C GLU A 80 5.95 0.55 21.60
N LEU A 81 6.17 1.26 20.49
CA LEU A 81 5.07 1.78 19.67
C LEU A 81 4.24 0.68 19.01
N TYR A 82 4.90 -0.41 18.58
CA TYR A 82 4.20 -1.56 18.00
C TYR A 82 3.41 -2.31 19.08
N GLU A 83 3.98 -2.50 20.27
CA GLU A 83 3.27 -3.09 21.40
C GLU A 83 2.06 -2.24 21.84
N GLU A 84 2.23 -0.92 21.97
CA GLU A 84 1.13 0.00 22.28
C GLU A 84 0.04 -0.04 21.20
N ARG A 85 0.44 -0.09 19.92
CA ARG A 85 -0.49 -0.22 18.80
C ARG A 85 -1.27 -1.53 18.87
N MET A 86 -0.62 -2.67 19.10
CA MET A 86 -1.28 -3.97 19.22
C MET A 86 -2.25 -3.99 20.41
N LYS A 87 -1.84 -3.46 21.57
CA LYS A 87 -2.69 -3.32 22.76
C LYS A 87 -3.93 -2.46 22.52
N ARG A 88 -3.86 -1.43 21.67
CA ARG A 88 -5.04 -0.61 21.30
C ARG A 88 -6.06 -1.37 20.46
N TYR A 89 -5.62 -2.30 19.62
CA TYR A 89 -6.52 -3.13 18.82
C TYR A 89 -7.10 -4.30 19.61
N ASP A 90 -6.33 -4.91 20.52
CA ASP A 90 -6.81 -5.97 21.43
C ASP A 90 -7.82 -5.46 22.47
N ARG A 91 -7.83 -4.15 22.78
CA ARG A 91 -8.82 -3.55 23.70
C ARG A 91 -10.21 -3.31 23.10
N ASN A 92 -10.37 -3.47 21.78
CA ASN A 92 -11.63 -3.27 21.08
C ASN A 92 -12.28 -4.60 20.63
N THR A 93 -11.79 -5.72 21.13
CA THR A 93 -12.42 -7.04 21.00
C THR A 93 -13.09 -7.42 22.32
N ASP A 94 -14.21 -6.76 22.63
CA ASP A 94 -15.26 -7.22 23.54
C ASP A 94 -16.62 -6.83 22.95
#